data_AF-A0A7Y2FM55-F1
#
_entry.id   AF-A0A7Y2FM55-F1
#
_cell.length_a   1.000
_cell.length_b   1.000
_cell.length_c   1.000
_cell.angle_alpha   90.00
_cell.angle_beta   90.00
_cell.angle_gamma   90.00
#
_symmetry.space_group_name_H-M   'P 1'
#
loop_
_entity.id
_entity.type
_entity.pdbx_description
1 polymer ?
#
loop_
_entity_poly.entity_id
_entity_poly.type
_entity_poly.pdbx_seq_one_letter_code
_entity_poly.pdbx_strand_id
1 'polypeptide(L)'
;MKIRFAFLLLIVGLVATVSSCTRRPLANLNPCTINGVVQSVPVNPQRAVDLLIVIDDSPSMDDEQAKLQAQVPRLVDLLVTGAVGDDAVEEFPPVESLHVGIITPDMGYSSVPPASPPPVVGLNFDPVGCTANGESGFMQTQGLAGEPGECSAQTLPEGTRYLNYPGDANQTELISDVTCLTQQTDGCGFEQQLESILASDRNTANSGFSREDALLAVIMITDEDDCSTTDPLVFDTEARPPQDNPIQGPLTSTMGNPPEALQFNLRCFEHKDKLVDLQRYIDGIANLKGDPSQVVFAAIAGIPEEQDLDCAAANTAADRYACILNEEQTPAMKEVPNPDEDDEQTQQLTPACDAGTAGVAFPARRIVETMQGLANSGTGVGTVVESICADDYAPALNAIVDRIAAALRQLCLPRPLNRNAQNLVGCEVREVQPEGGTCATAGRGREEVAVTTEDGREVCRVTQLPSDPSAGVPQGLGWFYDDFTPETAGACSFNPEQQRVSFTVGAEPLTGARVRFECLQTAPPQDVDIGWPCTSDALCDPNPDNCLEGEAVTTAACEADPTNCCETRILEERYDRDNLELVCVTETNTCQLTCESNVQCPGGFACFDENEDGTSYCVNPTCTLN
;
A
#
# COMPACT_ATOMS: atom_id res chain seq x y z
N MET A 1 26.43 -35.28 -81.97
CA MET A 1 26.92 -35.04 -80.59
C MET A 1 26.94 -33.53 -80.36
N LYS A 2 26.15 -33.09 -79.36
CA LYS A 2 26.08 -31.76 -78.73
C LYS A 2 25.74 -30.54 -79.60
N ILE A 3 24.53 -30.00 -79.43
CA ILE A 3 24.25 -28.68 -78.83
C ILE A 3 22.75 -28.63 -78.48
N ARG A 4 22.46 -28.32 -77.22
CA ARG A 4 21.16 -28.10 -76.58
C ARG A 4 21.06 -26.61 -76.23
N PHE A 5 19.83 -26.17 -75.94
CA PHE A 5 19.45 -24.90 -75.32
C PHE A 5 19.46 -23.66 -76.22
N ALA A 6 18.25 -23.11 -76.41
CA ALA A 6 17.93 -21.66 -76.45
C ALA A 6 16.91 -21.31 -77.55
N PHE A 7 15.69 -21.87 -77.56
CA PHE A 7 14.59 -21.28 -78.35
C PHE A 7 13.21 -21.64 -77.78
N LEU A 8 13.09 -21.65 -76.45
CA LEU A 8 11.83 -21.93 -75.75
C LEU A 8 11.52 -20.83 -74.72
N LEU A 9 11.70 -19.57 -75.13
CA LEU A 9 11.62 -18.40 -74.24
C LEU A 9 10.92 -17.18 -74.87
N LEU A 10 9.98 -17.35 -75.82
CA LEU A 10 9.31 -16.18 -76.42
C LEU A 10 7.81 -16.31 -76.76
N ILE A 11 7.09 -17.28 -76.20
CA ILE A 11 5.62 -17.38 -76.38
C ILE A 11 4.84 -17.46 -75.04
N VAL A 12 5.51 -17.34 -73.89
CA VAL A 12 4.84 -17.20 -72.57
C VAL A 12 4.95 -15.74 -72.11
N GLY A 13 4.45 -14.83 -72.94
CA GLY A 13 4.57 -13.40 -72.70
C GLY A 13 3.42 -12.62 -73.28
N LEU A 14 2.16 -12.95 -72.92
CA LEU A 14 1.04 -12.01 -73.00
C LEU A 14 -0.30 -12.47 -72.38
N VAL A 15 -0.35 -13.29 -71.31
CA VAL A 15 -1.66 -13.69 -70.70
C VAL A 15 -1.67 -13.64 -69.15
N ALA A 16 -0.75 -12.94 -68.51
CA ALA A 16 -0.72 -12.87 -67.03
C ALA A 16 -0.68 -11.44 -66.47
N THR A 17 -1.41 -10.50 -67.08
CA THR A 17 -1.70 -9.19 -66.49
C THR A 17 -3.17 -9.09 -66.11
N VAL A 18 -3.55 -9.85 -65.10
CA VAL A 18 -4.65 -9.54 -64.17
C VAL A 18 -4.27 -10.14 -62.82
N SER A 19 -3.17 -9.65 -62.27
CA SER A 19 -3.00 -9.61 -60.81
C SER A 19 -4.05 -8.63 -60.29
N SER A 20 -5.21 -9.16 -59.95
CA SER A 20 -6.14 -8.48 -59.05
C SER A 20 -5.40 -8.27 -57.73
N CYS A 21 -4.82 -7.08 -57.56
CA CYS A 21 -4.45 -6.59 -56.25
C CYS A 21 -5.76 -6.33 -55.50
N THR A 22 -6.36 -7.35 -54.89
CA THR A 22 -7.23 -7.12 -53.73
C THR A 22 -6.31 -6.68 -52.58
N ARG A 23 -5.84 -5.43 -52.64
CA ARG A 23 -5.53 -4.72 -51.39
C ARG A 23 -6.88 -4.57 -50.71
N ARG A 24 -7.24 -5.54 -49.86
CA ARG A 24 -8.18 -5.23 -48.79
C ARG A 24 -7.54 -4.08 -48.03
N PRO A 25 -8.21 -2.93 -47.88
CA PRO A 25 -7.72 -1.95 -46.90
C PRO A 25 -7.61 -2.72 -45.58
N LEU A 26 -6.43 -2.69 -44.98
CA LEU A 26 -6.29 -3.07 -43.58
C LEU A 26 -7.10 -2.01 -42.82
N ALA A 27 -8.35 -2.34 -42.49
CA ALA A 27 -9.11 -1.54 -41.55
C ALA A 27 -8.30 -1.51 -40.24
N ASN A 28 -8.23 -0.35 -39.60
CA ASN A 28 -7.70 -0.29 -38.24
C ASN A 28 -8.46 -1.33 -37.41
N LEU A 29 -7.72 -2.25 -36.79
CA LEU A 29 -8.26 -2.98 -35.66
C LEU A 29 -8.45 -1.91 -34.58
N ASN A 30 -9.70 -1.64 -34.20
CA ASN A 30 -10.01 -1.03 -32.90
C ASN A 30 -10.04 -2.18 -31.89
N PRO A 31 -8.90 -2.58 -31.28
CA PRO A 31 -8.97 -3.46 -30.14
C PRO A 31 -9.88 -2.77 -29.12
N CYS A 32 -10.84 -3.51 -28.57
CA CYS A 32 -11.49 -3.09 -27.34
C CYS A 32 -10.32 -2.80 -26.39
N THR A 33 -10.04 -1.54 -26.02
CA THR A 33 -9.20 -1.24 -24.86
C THR A 33 -10.03 -1.68 -23.65
N ILE A 34 -10.04 -2.99 -23.44
CA ILE A 34 -10.52 -3.62 -22.22
C ILE A 34 -9.41 -3.31 -21.22
N ASN A 35 -9.56 -2.20 -20.51
CA ASN A 35 -8.78 -1.97 -19.32
C ASN A 35 -9.31 -2.94 -18.26
N GLY A 36 -8.75 -4.14 -18.23
CA GLY A 36 -8.88 -5.03 -17.09
C GLY A 36 -8.07 -4.45 -15.95
N VAL A 37 -8.72 -3.64 -15.11
CA VAL A 37 -8.16 -3.31 -13.80
C VAL A 37 -8.44 -4.53 -12.93
N VAL A 38 -7.38 -5.24 -12.55
CA VAL A 38 -7.44 -6.25 -11.49
C VAL A 38 -6.81 -5.61 -10.27
N GLN A 39 -7.64 -5.11 -9.37
CA GLN A 39 -7.17 -4.61 -8.08
C GLN A 39 -7.44 -5.71 -7.04
N SER A 40 -6.38 -6.29 -6.49
CA SER A 40 -6.49 -7.17 -5.32
C SER A 40 -6.44 -6.28 -4.09
N VAL A 41 -7.55 -6.21 -3.35
CA VAL A 41 -7.71 -5.35 -2.19
C VAL A 41 -7.95 -6.23 -0.96
N PRO A 42 -7.11 -6.15 0.08
CA PRO A 42 -7.50 -6.60 1.41
C PRO A 42 -8.63 -5.69 1.90
N VAL A 43 -9.82 -6.25 2.15
CA VAL A 43 -10.96 -5.44 2.55
C VAL A 43 -10.84 -5.12 4.03
N ASN A 44 -10.64 -3.83 4.35
CA ASN A 44 -10.76 -3.26 5.71
C ASN A 44 -12.06 -2.44 5.77
N PRO A 45 -13.23 -3.09 5.88
CA PRO A 45 -14.52 -2.41 5.77
C PRO A 45 -14.83 -1.53 6.99
N GLN A 46 -14.13 -1.76 8.12
CA GLN A 46 -14.27 -1.04 9.38
C GLN A 46 -13.35 0.18 9.48
N ARG A 47 -12.52 0.47 8.46
CA ARG A 47 -11.44 1.48 8.53
C ARG A 47 -10.67 1.37 9.84
N ALA A 48 -10.40 0.15 10.26
CA ALA A 48 -9.74 -0.14 11.52
C ALA A 48 -8.23 -0.11 11.32
N VAL A 49 -7.50 0.58 12.19
CA VAL A 49 -6.03 0.68 12.14
C VAL A 49 -5.46 0.26 13.49
N ASP A 50 -4.52 -0.66 13.49
CA ASP A 50 -3.64 -0.95 14.63
C ASP A 50 -2.32 -0.22 14.37
N LEU A 51 -2.00 0.78 15.17
CA LEU A 51 -0.77 1.55 15.09
C LEU A 51 0.20 1.06 16.17
N LEU A 52 1.28 0.39 15.76
CA LEU A 52 2.38 0.00 16.62
C LEU A 52 3.53 0.98 16.42
N ILE A 53 3.93 1.69 17.48
CA ILE A 53 5.08 2.59 17.46
C ILE A 53 6.22 1.90 18.21
N VAL A 54 7.35 1.72 17.53
CA VAL A 54 8.60 1.19 18.09
C VAL A 54 9.53 2.37 18.29
N ILE A 55 9.87 2.66 19.54
CA ILE A 55 10.68 3.82 19.91
C ILE A 55 11.95 3.31 20.56
N ASP A 56 13.07 3.60 19.92
CA ASP A 56 14.39 3.51 20.53
C ASP A 56 14.43 4.37 21.79
N ASP A 57 14.57 3.71 22.93
CA ASP A 57 14.52 4.31 24.25
C ASP A 57 15.91 4.66 24.80
N SER A 58 16.94 4.59 23.96
CA SER A 58 18.29 4.97 24.33
C SER A 58 18.39 6.46 24.69
N PRO A 59 19.32 6.85 25.58
CA PRO A 59 19.51 8.25 25.93
C PRO A 59 20.01 9.16 24.79
N SER A 60 20.54 8.62 23.68
CA SER A 60 20.96 9.43 22.53
C SER A 60 19.77 10.02 21.77
N MET A 61 18.61 9.39 21.88
CA MET A 61 17.37 9.77 21.18
C MET A 61 16.63 10.98 21.78
N ASP A 62 17.17 11.69 22.77
CA ASP A 62 16.45 12.78 23.47
C ASP A 62 16.02 13.91 22.51
N ASP A 63 16.92 14.34 21.61
CA ASP A 63 16.64 15.39 20.62
C ASP A 63 15.66 14.88 19.54
N GLU A 64 15.86 13.67 19.04
CA GLU A 64 15.01 12.99 18.06
C GLU A 64 13.58 12.80 18.60
N GLN A 65 13.45 12.35 19.84
CA GLN A 65 12.14 12.19 20.47
C GLN A 65 11.48 13.52 20.75
N ALA A 66 12.22 14.59 21.05
CA ALA A 66 11.63 15.93 21.12
C ALA A 66 10.99 16.36 19.79
N LYS A 67 11.60 16.03 18.63
CA LYS A 67 10.99 16.24 17.30
C LYS A 67 9.76 15.36 17.11
N LEU A 68 9.81 14.10 17.52
CA LEU A 68 8.67 13.18 17.47
C LEU A 68 7.50 13.69 18.32
N GLN A 69 7.75 14.15 19.54
CA GLN A 69 6.75 14.71 20.46
C GLN A 69 6.01 15.91 19.85
N ALA A 70 6.68 16.71 19.03
CA ALA A 70 6.05 17.82 18.32
C ALA A 70 5.05 17.36 17.25
N GLN A 71 5.23 16.16 16.70
CA GLN A 71 4.42 15.63 15.60
C GLN A 71 3.39 14.57 16.00
N VAL A 72 3.56 13.89 17.14
CA VAL A 72 2.61 12.89 17.66
C VAL A 72 1.16 13.39 17.69
N PRO A 73 0.87 14.62 18.19
CA PRO A 73 -0.49 15.15 18.16
C PRO A 73 -1.06 15.26 16.74
N ARG A 74 -0.22 15.68 15.78
CA ARG A 74 -0.61 15.79 14.38
C ARG A 74 -0.85 14.42 13.75
N LEU A 75 0.00 13.43 14.00
CA LEU A 75 -0.18 12.06 13.48
C LEU A 75 -1.55 11.48 13.88
N VAL A 76 -1.87 11.53 15.17
CA VAL A 76 -3.15 11.00 15.68
C VAL A 76 -4.32 11.81 15.14
N ASP A 77 -4.20 13.14 15.07
CA ASP A 77 -5.23 14.01 14.50
C ASP A 77 -5.50 13.72 13.02
N LEU A 78 -4.46 13.56 12.20
CA LEU A 78 -4.59 13.21 10.78
C LEU A 78 -5.36 11.89 10.60
N LEU A 79 -5.04 10.86 11.39
CA LEU A 79 -5.71 9.55 11.31
C LEU A 79 -7.19 9.62 11.72
N VAL A 80 -7.51 10.36 12.78
CA VAL A 80 -8.88 10.46 13.31
C VAL A 80 -9.75 11.40 12.49
N THR A 81 -9.18 12.44 11.87
CA THR A 81 -9.92 13.44 11.09
C THR A 81 -9.91 13.15 9.60
N GLY A 82 -8.99 12.33 9.10
CA GLY A 82 -8.82 12.08 7.67
C GLY A 82 -8.06 13.19 6.94
N ALA A 83 -7.14 13.86 7.63
CA ALA A 83 -6.36 15.01 7.13
C ALA A 83 -7.20 16.22 6.67
N VAL A 84 -8.44 16.37 7.14
CA VAL A 84 -9.31 17.48 6.75
C VAL A 84 -8.67 18.81 7.16
N GLY A 85 -8.39 19.66 6.16
CA GLY A 85 -7.79 20.98 6.38
C GLY A 85 -6.27 20.99 6.59
N ASP A 86 -5.58 19.88 6.32
CA ASP A 86 -4.11 19.83 6.21
C ASP A 86 -3.71 19.96 4.74
N ASP A 87 -2.79 20.89 4.42
CA ASP A 87 -2.36 21.14 3.04
C ASP A 87 -1.24 20.18 2.56
N ALA A 88 -0.64 19.42 3.48
CA ALA A 88 0.56 18.62 3.22
C ALA A 88 0.26 17.12 3.04
N VAL A 89 -0.89 16.65 3.49
CA VAL A 89 -1.39 15.27 3.31
C VAL A 89 -2.71 15.34 2.56
N GLU A 90 -2.88 14.51 1.53
CA GLU A 90 -4.16 14.44 0.81
C GLU A 90 -5.26 13.93 1.76
N GLU A 91 -6.45 14.53 1.70
CA GLU A 91 -7.59 14.10 2.52
C GLU A 91 -7.91 12.62 2.29
N PHE A 92 -8.27 11.91 3.35
CA PHE A 92 -8.65 10.50 3.29
C PHE A 92 -9.79 10.19 4.26
N PRO A 93 -10.46 9.04 4.10
CA PRO A 93 -11.51 8.64 5.02
C PRO A 93 -10.95 8.50 6.45
N PRO A 94 -11.52 9.18 7.47
CA PRO A 94 -11.04 9.06 8.85
C PRO A 94 -11.12 7.62 9.34
N VAL A 95 -10.18 7.24 10.20
CA VAL A 95 -10.16 5.95 10.88
C VAL A 95 -11.36 5.85 11.81
N GLU A 96 -12.19 4.82 11.64
CA GLU A 96 -13.37 4.59 12.49
C GLU A 96 -12.99 3.80 13.76
N SER A 97 -11.87 3.08 13.75
CA SER A 97 -11.38 2.34 14.91
C SER A 97 -9.86 2.19 14.97
N LEU A 98 -9.20 2.92 15.87
CA LEU A 98 -7.76 2.94 16.08
C LEU A 98 -7.38 2.18 17.35
N HIS A 99 -6.39 1.29 17.28
CA HIS A 99 -5.60 0.84 18.43
C HIS A 99 -4.21 1.47 18.35
N VAL A 100 -3.66 1.94 19.46
CA VAL A 100 -2.28 2.45 19.52
C VAL A 100 -1.50 1.72 20.60
N GLY A 101 -0.43 1.04 20.20
CA GLY A 101 0.52 0.37 21.08
C GLY A 101 1.90 1.00 20.90
N ILE A 102 2.63 1.18 22.00
CA ILE A 102 4.01 1.65 21.98
C ILE A 102 4.87 0.54 22.59
N ILE A 103 5.99 0.20 21.96
CA ILE A 103 7.00 -0.73 22.47
C ILE A 103 8.38 -0.11 22.34
N THR A 104 9.34 -0.58 23.14
CA THR A 104 10.76 -0.23 22.97
C THR A 104 11.54 -1.45 22.47
N PRO A 105 12.76 -1.25 21.95
CA PRO A 105 13.62 -2.33 21.47
C PRO A 105 14.32 -3.11 22.60
N ASP A 106 14.13 -2.77 23.88
CA ASP A 106 14.75 -3.49 25.00
C ASP A 106 14.18 -4.91 25.13
N MET A 107 14.87 -5.87 24.51
CA MET A 107 14.60 -7.30 24.64
C MET A 107 15.43 -7.95 25.77
N GLY A 108 16.21 -7.14 26.50
CA GLY A 108 17.16 -7.58 27.50
C GLY A 108 18.37 -8.28 26.90
N TYR A 109 19.28 -8.67 27.79
CA TYR A 109 20.60 -9.18 27.41
C TYR A 109 20.86 -10.67 27.75
N SER A 110 19.92 -11.43 28.33
CA SER A 110 20.22 -12.82 28.74
C SER A 110 19.03 -13.76 28.96
N SER A 111 19.16 -15.02 28.51
CA SER A 111 18.33 -16.16 28.95
C SER A 111 18.97 -16.99 30.09
N VAL A 112 20.13 -16.58 30.61
CA VAL A 112 20.86 -17.25 31.69
C VAL A 112 20.88 -16.35 32.94
N PRO A 113 20.30 -16.78 34.08
CA PRO A 113 20.40 -16.03 35.33
C PRO A 113 21.88 -15.90 35.74
N PRO A 114 22.34 -14.72 36.21
CA PRO A 114 23.70 -14.58 36.69
C PRO A 114 23.97 -15.59 37.80
N ALA A 115 25.06 -16.34 37.66
CA ALA A 115 25.53 -17.28 38.67
C ALA A 115 26.13 -16.51 39.87
N SER A 116 25.25 -15.90 40.67
CA SER A 116 25.51 -15.03 41.83
C SER A 116 25.80 -13.56 41.48
N PRO A 117 25.19 -12.60 42.18
CA PRO A 117 25.55 -11.19 42.03
C PRO A 117 26.96 -10.97 42.60
N PRO A 118 27.89 -10.34 41.86
CA PRO A 118 29.14 -9.92 42.46
C PRO A 118 28.85 -8.81 43.49
N PRO A 119 29.62 -8.71 44.58
CA PRO A 119 29.51 -7.59 45.50
C PRO A 119 29.86 -6.30 44.74
N VAL A 120 28.88 -5.39 44.67
CA VAL A 120 29.05 -4.07 44.08
C VAL A 120 30.10 -3.30 44.88
N VAL A 121 31.28 -3.11 44.29
CA VAL A 121 32.29 -2.17 44.76
C VAL A 121 32.93 -1.45 43.58
N GLY A 122 32.42 -0.24 43.33
CA GLY A 122 33.27 0.91 42.99
C GLY A 122 33.74 1.08 41.54
N LEU A 123 33.02 0.56 40.55
CA LEU A 123 33.13 1.03 39.16
C LEU A 123 31.77 1.57 38.74
N ASN A 124 31.67 2.89 38.58
CA ASN A 124 30.45 3.58 38.14
C ASN A 124 30.48 3.68 36.60
N PHE A 125 30.36 2.52 35.97
CA PHE A 125 29.95 2.31 34.58
C PHE A 125 29.04 1.08 34.66
N ASP A 126 27.79 1.32 35.05
CA ASP A 126 26.70 0.38 34.83
C ASP A 126 26.43 0.42 33.31
N PRO A 127 26.36 -0.70 32.58
CA PRO A 127 25.94 -0.68 31.19
C PRO A 127 24.46 -0.31 31.17
N VAL A 128 24.25 1.01 31.10
CA VAL A 128 23.03 1.82 30.97
C VAL A 128 21.74 0.99 30.81
N GLY A 129 20.90 0.96 31.85
CA GLY A 129 19.46 0.62 31.77
C GLY A 129 19.10 -0.86 31.53
N CYS A 130 19.97 -1.66 30.93
CA CYS A 130 19.63 -2.99 30.45
C CYS A 130 19.32 -3.97 31.59
N THR A 131 18.09 -4.50 31.62
CA THR A 131 17.72 -5.58 32.54
C THR A 131 17.82 -6.94 31.85
N ALA A 132 18.00 -8.01 32.62
CA ALA A 132 18.21 -9.35 32.04
C ALA A 132 17.07 -9.81 31.13
N ASN A 133 15.83 -9.36 31.39
CA ASN A 133 14.65 -9.70 30.60
C ASN A 133 14.19 -8.56 29.68
N GLY A 134 14.77 -7.36 29.81
CA GLY A 134 14.29 -6.14 29.18
C GLY A 134 12.78 -5.94 29.36
N GLU A 135 12.19 -5.34 28.34
CA GLU A 135 10.75 -5.18 28.16
C GLU A 135 10.13 -6.30 27.32
N SER A 136 10.89 -7.19 26.68
CA SER A 136 10.36 -8.41 26.04
C SER A 136 9.13 -8.19 25.12
N GLY A 137 9.04 -7.03 24.45
CA GLY A 137 7.90 -6.64 23.62
C GLY A 137 6.60 -6.35 24.39
N PHE A 138 6.63 -6.11 25.70
CA PHE A 138 5.48 -5.58 26.43
C PHE A 138 5.15 -4.18 25.91
N MET A 139 3.86 -3.91 25.63
CA MET A 139 3.45 -2.55 25.34
C MET A 139 3.52 -1.66 26.58
N GLN A 140 3.94 -0.42 26.34
CA GLN A 140 4.16 0.60 27.34
C GLN A 140 2.85 1.14 27.89
N THR A 141 2.82 1.27 29.22
CA THR A 141 1.70 1.87 29.97
C THR A 141 2.13 3.09 30.77
N GLN A 142 3.44 3.35 30.78
CA GLN A 142 4.10 4.48 31.42
C GLN A 142 5.08 5.08 30.41
N GLY A 143 5.45 6.33 30.61
CA GLY A 143 6.48 6.99 29.83
C GLY A 143 7.07 8.15 30.61
N LEU A 144 7.96 8.89 29.97
CA LEU A 144 8.78 9.91 30.63
C LEU A 144 8.32 11.35 30.37
N ALA A 145 7.12 11.55 29.81
CA ALA A 145 6.62 12.88 29.54
C ALA A 145 6.20 13.62 30.82
N GLY A 146 6.67 14.86 31.00
CA GLY A 146 6.21 15.79 32.05
C GLY A 146 7.23 16.08 33.15
N GLU A 147 6.77 16.65 34.27
CA GLU A 147 7.60 17.08 35.41
C GLU A 147 7.01 16.52 36.73
N PRO A 148 7.71 15.62 37.46
CA PRO A 148 9.06 15.11 37.20
C PRO A 148 9.04 13.85 36.31
N GLY A 149 9.28 13.99 35.00
CA GLY A 149 9.74 12.95 34.07
C GLY A 149 9.02 11.60 34.06
N GLU A 150 7.79 11.50 34.56
CA GLU A 150 7.02 10.26 34.62
C GLU A 150 5.55 10.59 34.37
N CYS A 151 4.94 9.83 33.46
CA CYS A 151 3.52 9.83 33.22
C CYS A 151 2.99 8.40 33.08
N SER A 152 1.68 8.26 33.19
CA SER A 152 1.00 6.99 32.93
C SER A 152 -0.17 7.27 32.01
N ALA A 153 -0.43 6.37 31.06
CA ALA A 153 -1.62 6.46 30.25
C ALA A 153 -2.87 6.35 31.13
N GLN A 154 -3.83 7.24 30.94
CA GLN A 154 -5.01 7.36 31.78
C GLN A 154 -6.22 6.61 31.23
N THR A 155 -6.25 6.34 29.93
CA THR A 155 -7.43 5.85 29.21
C THR A 155 -7.29 4.47 28.59
N LEU A 156 -6.29 3.70 29.03
CA LEU A 156 -6.14 2.29 28.65
C LEU A 156 -7.41 1.49 29.03
N PRO A 157 -8.00 0.73 28.09
CA PRO A 157 -9.07 -0.21 28.42
C PRO A 157 -8.65 -1.21 29.49
N GLU A 158 -9.58 -1.58 30.38
CA GLU A 158 -9.31 -2.47 31.50
C GLU A 158 -8.68 -3.79 31.05
N GLY A 159 -7.51 -4.12 31.62
CA GLY A 159 -6.81 -5.36 31.33
C GLY A 159 -6.02 -5.38 30.02
N THR A 160 -5.90 -4.24 29.34
CA THR A 160 -5.11 -4.09 28.10
C THR A 160 -3.85 -3.26 28.33
N ARG A 161 -2.97 -3.22 27.32
CA ARG A 161 -1.74 -2.41 27.29
C ARG A 161 -1.66 -1.48 26.07
N TYR A 162 -2.77 -1.31 25.37
CA TYR A 162 -2.87 -0.46 24.18
C TYR A 162 -4.02 0.53 24.36
N LEU A 163 -3.91 1.69 23.74
CA LEU A 163 -4.97 2.70 23.69
C LEU A 163 -5.95 2.36 22.57
N ASN A 164 -7.20 2.79 22.68
CA ASN A 164 -8.19 2.62 21.62
C ASN A 164 -9.02 3.88 21.37
N TYR A 165 -9.50 4.02 20.14
CA TYR A 165 -10.41 5.07 19.74
C TYR A 165 -11.38 4.56 18.65
N PRO A 166 -12.70 4.82 18.74
CA PRO A 166 -13.37 5.37 19.91
C PRO A 166 -13.24 4.39 21.10
N GLY A 167 -13.08 4.95 22.28
CA GLY A 167 -13.01 4.23 23.54
C GLY A 167 -13.63 5.07 24.65
N ASP A 168 -13.16 4.90 25.88
CA ASP A 168 -13.54 5.78 26.99
C ASP A 168 -12.87 7.17 26.86
N ALA A 169 -11.79 7.26 26.09
CA ALA A 169 -11.07 8.49 25.78
C ALA A 169 -11.74 9.29 24.64
N ASN A 170 -11.80 10.61 24.80
CA ASN A 170 -11.96 11.51 23.65
C ASN A 170 -10.62 11.71 22.91
N GLN A 171 -10.66 12.37 21.74
CA GLN A 171 -9.47 12.57 20.90
C GLN A 171 -8.32 13.30 21.62
N THR A 172 -8.63 14.32 22.43
CA THR A 172 -7.63 15.06 23.20
C THR A 172 -6.98 14.20 24.28
N GLU A 173 -7.76 13.35 24.95
CA GLU A 173 -7.25 12.41 25.95
C GLU A 173 -6.38 11.33 25.32
N LEU A 174 -6.79 10.79 24.17
CA LEU A 174 -5.99 9.85 23.39
C LEU A 174 -4.64 10.45 23.00
N ILE A 175 -4.64 11.67 22.43
CA ILE A 175 -3.41 12.38 22.07
C ILE A 175 -2.50 12.54 23.29
N SER A 176 -3.06 12.96 24.43
CA SER A 176 -2.29 13.12 25.66
C SER A 176 -1.64 11.80 26.14
N ASP A 177 -2.37 10.68 26.03
CA ASP A 177 -1.83 9.37 26.42
C ASP A 177 -0.76 8.88 25.43
N VAL A 178 -0.96 9.07 24.11
CA VAL A 178 0.07 8.71 23.11
C VAL A 178 1.32 9.57 23.31
N THR A 179 1.20 10.88 23.49
CA THR A 179 2.32 11.78 23.84
C THR A 179 3.03 11.29 25.10
N CYS A 180 2.28 10.89 26.13
CA CYS A 180 2.87 10.32 27.35
C CYS A 180 3.72 9.07 27.06
N LEU A 181 3.16 8.10 26.35
CA LEU A 181 3.80 6.80 26.13
C LEU A 181 4.93 6.83 25.09
N THR A 182 4.98 7.86 24.24
CA THR A 182 5.98 7.97 23.16
C THR A 182 7.29 8.63 23.60
N GLN A 183 7.39 9.14 24.83
CA GLN A 183 8.64 9.65 25.37
C GLN A 183 9.27 8.57 26.26
N GLN A 184 10.36 7.96 25.81
CA GLN A 184 11.06 6.86 26.47
C GLN A 184 12.56 7.08 26.26
N THR A 185 13.33 7.55 27.23
CA THR A 185 14.78 7.88 27.04
C THR A 185 15.67 7.31 28.15
N ASP A 186 15.16 6.31 28.88
CA ASP A 186 15.83 5.66 30.01
C ASP A 186 16.12 4.16 29.76
N GLY A 187 16.09 3.78 28.48
CA GLY A 187 16.19 2.41 27.98
C GLY A 187 17.59 1.81 27.92
N CYS A 188 17.62 0.63 27.32
CA CYS A 188 18.82 -0.18 27.14
C CYS A 188 19.46 0.12 25.79
N GLY A 189 20.74 0.51 25.75
CA GLY A 189 21.46 0.72 24.49
C GLY A 189 21.75 -0.55 23.67
N PHE A 190 21.06 -1.67 23.93
CA PHE A 190 21.10 -2.84 23.05
C PHE A 190 19.85 -2.87 22.19
N GLU A 191 20.01 -2.31 21.01
CA GLU A 191 18.89 -2.06 20.13
C GLU A 191 18.49 -3.32 19.36
N GLN A 192 17.30 -3.86 19.65
CA GLN A 192 16.74 -5.06 19.03
C GLN A 192 15.37 -4.75 18.39
N GLN A 193 15.33 -3.69 17.59
CA GLN A 193 14.12 -3.12 17.02
C GLN A 193 13.32 -4.13 16.17
N LEU A 194 13.99 -5.02 15.41
CA LEU A 194 13.27 -6.00 14.58
C LEU A 194 12.72 -7.17 15.42
N GLU A 195 13.46 -7.64 16.43
CA GLU A 195 12.96 -8.71 17.29
C GLU A 195 11.88 -8.21 18.25
N SER A 196 11.91 -6.95 18.69
CA SER A 196 10.88 -6.36 19.56
C SER A 196 9.51 -6.32 18.88
N ILE A 197 9.44 -6.04 17.57
CA ILE A 197 8.21 -6.13 16.78
C ILE A 197 7.62 -7.54 16.86
N LEU A 198 8.41 -8.57 16.54
CA LEU A 198 7.94 -9.95 16.56
C LEU A 198 7.67 -10.45 17.98
N ALA A 199 8.40 -9.96 18.97
CA ALA A 199 8.15 -10.26 20.37
C ALA A 199 6.83 -9.69 20.85
N SER A 200 6.49 -8.47 20.44
CA SER A 200 5.23 -7.81 20.83
C SER A 200 4.00 -8.56 20.33
N ASP A 201 4.07 -9.14 19.13
CA ASP A 201 3.00 -9.96 18.55
C ASP A 201 2.82 -11.27 19.32
N ARG A 202 3.93 -11.90 19.72
CA ARG A 202 3.91 -13.13 20.53
C ARG A 202 3.58 -12.89 22.00
N ASN A 203 3.69 -11.67 22.48
CA ASN A 203 3.49 -11.36 23.89
C ASN A 203 1.99 -11.34 24.24
N THR A 204 1.56 -12.38 24.94
CA THR A 204 0.14 -12.54 25.34
C THR A 204 -0.39 -11.41 26.22
N ALA A 205 0.47 -10.57 26.83
CA ALA A 205 0.01 -9.40 27.56
C ALA A 205 -0.51 -8.28 26.65
N ASN A 206 -0.19 -8.31 25.35
CA ASN A 206 -0.70 -7.40 24.33
C ASN A 206 -1.96 -7.97 23.64
N SER A 207 -2.53 -9.05 24.18
CA SER A 207 -3.72 -9.70 23.59
C SER A 207 -4.84 -8.69 23.34
N GLY A 208 -5.42 -8.75 22.14
CA GLY A 208 -6.48 -7.84 21.71
C GLY A 208 -5.98 -6.61 20.93
N PHE A 209 -4.67 -6.33 20.92
CA PHE A 209 -4.12 -5.24 20.11
C PHE A 209 -4.28 -5.49 18.62
N SER A 210 -3.67 -6.57 18.10
CA SER A 210 -3.69 -6.92 16.69
C SER A 210 -5.04 -7.52 16.31
N ARG A 211 -5.84 -6.75 15.56
CA ARG A 211 -7.17 -7.15 15.07
C ARG A 211 -7.09 -7.67 13.64
N GLU A 212 -7.73 -8.79 13.41
CA GLU A 212 -7.74 -9.48 12.12
C GLU A 212 -8.28 -8.59 10.96
N ASP A 213 -9.28 -7.76 11.25
CA ASP A 213 -9.96 -6.87 10.30
C ASP A 213 -9.36 -5.46 10.22
N ALA A 214 -8.21 -5.21 10.86
CA ALA A 214 -7.52 -3.93 10.85
C ALA A 214 -6.24 -3.93 10.01
N LEU A 215 -5.93 -2.78 9.40
CA LEU A 215 -4.61 -2.47 8.85
C LEU A 215 -3.64 -2.34 10.02
N LEU A 216 -2.50 -3.03 9.99
CA LEU A 216 -1.41 -2.81 10.94
C LEU A 216 -0.38 -1.87 10.34
N ALA A 217 -0.20 -0.72 10.97
CA ALA A 217 0.89 0.21 10.69
C ALA A 217 1.94 0.10 11.80
N VAL A 218 3.15 -0.31 11.45
CA VAL A 218 4.31 -0.33 12.34
C VAL A 218 5.19 0.86 11.98
N ILE A 219 5.42 1.78 12.92
CA ILE A 219 6.32 2.92 12.76
C ILE A 219 7.48 2.74 13.72
N MET A 220 8.69 2.59 13.20
CA MET A 220 9.93 2.49 13.96
C MET A 220 10.69 3.81 13.91
N ILE A 221 11.20 4.27 15.06
CA ILE A 221 12.11 5.42 15.14
C ILE A 221 13.37 5.00 15.92
N THR A 222 14.55 5.17 15.32
CA THR A 222 15.85 4.80 15.93
C THR A 222 17.03 5.51 15.25
N ASP A 223 18.02 5.94 16.02
CA ASP A 223 19.31 6.46 15.53
C ASP A 223 20.36 5.36 15.35
N GLU A 224 20.03 4.11 15.68
CA GLU A 224 20.88 2.92 15.55
C GLU A 224 20.39 1.92 14.47
N ASP A 225 21.09 0.78 14.35
CA ASP A 225 20.68 -0.35 13.51
C ASP A 225 20.27 -1.57 14.36
N ASP A 226 19.62 -2.55 13.74
CA ASP A 226 19.15 -3.75 14.44
C ASP A 226 20.28 -4.66 14.91
N CYS A 227 20.44 -4.81 16.24
CA CYS A 227 21.35 -5.75 16.88
C CYS A 227 20.66 -7.04 17.38
N SER A 228 19.49 -7.39 16.82
CA SER A 228 18.76 -8.57 17.27
C SER A 228 19.58 -9.87 17.11
N THR A 229 19.80 -10.57 18.22
CA THR A 229 20.64 -11.77 18.33
C THR A 229 20.00 -12.81 19.26
N THR A 230 20.27 -14.09 19.01
CA THR A 230 19.96 -15.17 19.98
C THR A 230 21.13 -15.53 20.88
N ASP A 231 22.31 -14.95 20.63
CA ASP A 231 23.52 -15.18 21.42
C ASP A 231 23.73 -14.02 22.41
N PRO A 232 23.37 -14.20 23.69
CA PRO A 232 23.45 -13.12 24.69
C PRO A 232 24.89 -12.70 24.97
N LEU A 233 25.89 -13.46 24.52
CA LEU A 233 27.29 -13.10 24.70
C LEU A 233 27.67 -11.83 23.90
N VAL A 234 26.86 -11.43 22.90
CA VAL A 234 27.01 -10.15 22.15
C VAL A 234 26.71 -8.96 23.05
N PHE A 235 25.93 -9.19 24.10
CA PHE A 235 25.50 -8.19 25.06
C PHE A 235 26.28 -8.23 26.38
N ASP A 236 27.21 -9.17 26.52
CA ASP A 236 28.05 -9.28 27.70
C ASP A 236 29.09 -8.16 27.75
N THR A 237 28.81 -7.15 28.56
CA THR A 237 29.65 -5.97 28.79
C THR A 237 30.72 -6.20 29.87
N GLU A 238 30.81 -7.40 30.45
CA GLU A 238 31.91 -7.74 31.33
C GLU A 238 33.09 -8.25 30.50
N ALA A 239 34.30 -7.77 30.79
CA ALA A 239 35.49 -8.30 30.15
C ALA A 239 35.72 -9.76 30.58
N ARG A 240 35.53 -10.72 29.66
CA ARG A 240 35.74 -12.16 29.93
C ARG A 240 36.89 -12.74 29.10
N PRO A 241 37.59 -13.78 29.63
CA PRO A 241 38.55 -14.53 28.84
C PRO A 241 37.89 -15.11 27.58
N PRO A 242 38.62 -15.23 26.44
CA PRO A 242 38.05 -15.77 25.19
C PRO A 242 37.47 -17.19 25.30
N GLN A 243 37.83 -17.94 26.33
CA GLN A 243 37.25 -19.27 26.60
C GLN A 243 35.83 -19.19 27.17
N ASP A 244 35.51 -18.10 27.86
CA ASP A 244 34.23 -17.86 28.53
C ASP A 244 33.31 -16.99 27.66
N ASN A 245 33.86 -16.02 26.94
CA ASN A 245 33.17 -15.27 25.89
C ASN A 245 34.02 -15.22 24.60
N PRO A 246 33.79 -16.11 23.62
CA PRO A 246 34.55 -16.13 22.38
C PRO A 246 34.25 -14.94 21.46
N ILE A 247 33.20 -14.17 21.75
CA ILE A 247 32.79 -12.97 21.01
C ILE A 247 33.04 -11.67 21.79
N GLN A 248 33.92 -11.71 22.80
CA GLN A 248 34.43 -10.50 23.43
C GLN A 248 35.19 -9.61 22.43
N GLY A 249 35.86 -10.25 21.46
CA GLY A 249 36.68 -9.59 20.44
C GLY A 249 37.85 -8.76 21.02
N PRO A 250 38.67 -8.13 20.17
CA PRO A 250 39.64 -7.10 20.58
C PRO A 250 38.97 -5.72 20.74
N LEU A 251 37.66 -5.66 20.96
CA LEU A 251 36.86 -4.43 21.06
C LEU A 251 37.04 -3.80 22.45
N THR A 252 38.28 -3.48 22.78
CA THR A 252 38.68 -2.90 24.05
C THR A 252 39.55 -1.69 23.78
N SER A 253 39.21 -0.57 24.39
CA SER A 253 39.97 0.67 24.32
C SER A 253 41.17 0.63 25.24
N THR A 254 42.35 1.01 24.75
CA THR A 254 43.53 1.25 25.59
C THR A 254 43.52 2.66 26.22
N MET A 255 42.67 3.56 25.72
CA MET A 255 42.48 4.93 26.19
C MET A 255 41.29 5.12 27.16
N GLY A 256 40.48 4.08 27.36
CA GLY A 256 39.32 4.07 28.26
C GLY A 256 39.70 4.14 29.74
N ASN A 257 38.71 4.42 30.60
CA ASN A 257 38.85 4.39 32.05
C ASN A 257 37.74 3.53 32.67
N PRO A 258 38.01 2.26 33.03
CA PRO A 258 39.34 1.63 33.10
C PRO A 258 39.95 1.32 31.73
N PRO A 259 41.29 1.19 31.62
CA PRO A 259 41.93 0.64 30.43
C PRO A 259 41.40 -0.76 30.12
N GLU A 260 41.32 -1.12 28.83
CA GLU A 260 40.64 -2.31 28.32
C GLU A 260 39.10 -2.24 28.45
N ALA A 261 38.53 -1.03 28.58
CA ALA A 261 37.08 -0.84 28.53
C ALA A 261 36.51 -1.24 27.18
N LEU A 262 35.34 -1.88 27.18
CA LEU A 262 34.74 -2.39 25.96
C LEU A 262 34.21 -1.27 25.05
N GLN A 263 34.45 -1.42 23.75
CA GLN A 263 33.91 -0.59 22.68
C GLN A 263 32.55 -1.17 22.27
N PHE A 264 31.54 -0.79 23.05
CA PHE A 264 30.22 -1.39 23.02
C PHE A 264 29.50 -1.24 21.67
N ASN A 265 29.52 -0.03 21.09
CA ASN A 265 28.78 0.32 19.87
C ASN A 265 29.24 -0.45 18.61
N LEU A 266 30.41 -1.10 18.65
CA LEU A 266 30.95 -1.85 17.51
C LEU A 266 30.62 -3.36 17.54
N ARG A 267 30.02 -3.87 18.61
CA ARG A 267 29.89 -5.33 18.79
C ARG A 267 28.97 -5.98 17.76
N CYS A 268 27.83 -5.38 17.50
CA CYS A 268 26.84 -5.89 16.53
C CYS A 268 27.42 -5.88 15.11
N PHE A 269 28.14 -4.80 14.78
CA PHE A 269 28.86 -4.62 13.53
C PHE A 269 29.98 -5.67 13.34
N GLU A 270 30.79 -5.95 14.38
CA GLU A 270 31.90 -6.92 14.30
C GLU A 270 31.39 -8.37 14.31
N HIS A 271 30.26 -8.63 14.96
CA HIS A 271 29.69 -9.97 15.15
C HIS A 271 28.41 -10.22 14.37
N LYS A 272 28.35 -9.76 13.12
CA LYS A 272 27.21 -9.98 12.22
C LYS A 272 26.82 -11.45 12.04
N ASP A 273 27.77 -12.37 12.21
CA ASP A 273 27.52 -13.82 12.16
C ASP A 273 26.74 -14.36 13.37
N LYS A 274 26.56 -13.54 14.41
CA LYS A 274 25.74 -13.85 15.59
C LYS A 274 24.35 -13.25 15.52
N LEU A 275 24.17 -12.22 14.70
CA LEU A 275 22.87 -11.60 14.50
C LEU A 275 21.92 -12.56 13.80
N VAL A 276 20.64 -12.42 14.12
CA VAL A 276 19.60 -13.25 13.52
C VAL A 276 19.48 -12.92 12.03
N ASP A 277 19.22 -13.95 11.22
CA ASP A 277 19.03 -13.84 9.78
C ASP A 277 17.85 -12.92 9.43
N LEU A 278 18.05 -12.00 8.50
CA LEU A 278 17.03 -11.01 8.10
C LEU A 278 15.78 -11.65 7.50
N GLN A 279 15.87 -12.84 6.90
CA GLN A 279 14.71 -13.53 6.36
C GLN A 279 13.67 -13.81 7.45
N ARG A 280 14.11 -14.02 8.71
CA ARG A 280 13.19 -14.14 9.85
C ARG A 280 12.33 -12.89 10.01
N TYR A 281 12.91 -11.70 9.87
CA TYR A 281 12.18 -10.44 10.08
C TYR A 281 11.36 -10.08 8.86
N ILE A 282 11.85 -10.33 7.65
CA ILE A 282 11.07 -10.18 6.42
C ILE A 282 9.82 -11.07 6.47
N ASP A 283 9.98 -12.36 6.76
CA ASP A 283 8.86 -13.29 6.87
C ASP A 283 7.99 -12.97 8.08
N GLY A 284 8.59 -12.64 9.22
CA GLY A 284 7.87 -12.34 10.47
C GLY A 284 6.97 -11.12 10.33
N ILE A 285 7.49 -10.01 9.80
CA ILE A 285 6.75 -8.75 9.61
C ILE A 285 5.65 -8.95 8.56
N ALA A 286 5.94 -9.62 7.44
CA ALA A 286 4.92 -9.93 6.44
C ALA A 286 3.79 -10.80 6.99
N ASN A 287 4.07 -11.67 7.97
CA ASN A 287 3.10 -12.57 8.60
C ASN A 287 2.49 -12.03 9.91
N LEU A 288 2.71 -10.76 10.27
CA LEU A 288 2.00 -10.13 11.41
C LEU A 288 0.48 -10.09 11.20
N LYS A 289 0.05 -10.19 9.93
CA LYS A 289 -1.35 -10.38 9.54
C LYS A 289 -1.46 -11.57 8.59
N GLY A 290 -2.66 -12.15 8.50
CA GLY A 290 -2.93 -13.26 7.57
C GLY A 290 -2.84 -12.84 6.10
N ASP A 291 -2.97 -11.54 5.81
CA ASP A 291 -2.69 -10.93 4.51
C ASP A 291 -1.60 -9.85 4.68
N PRO A 292 -0.40 -10.02 4.09
CA PRO A 292 0.69 -9.05 4.24
C PRO A 292 0.37 -7.67 3.65
N SER A 293 -0.62 -7.56 2.74
CA SER A 293 -1.07 -6.27 2.22
C SER A 293 -1.83 -5.42 3.25
N GLN A 294 -2.18 -6.01 4.40
CA GLN A 294 -2.68 -5.30 5.58
C GLN A 294 -1.55 -4.82 6.50
N VAL A 295 -0.29 -4.92 6.09
CA VAL A 295 0.85 -4.43 6.88
C VAL A 295 1.49 -3.25 6.17
N VAL A 296 1.68 -2.16 6.92
CA VAL A 296 2.55 -1.04 6.55
C VAL A 296 3.70 -1.03 7.57
N PHE A 297 4.93 -1.11 7.10
CA PHE A 297 6.12 -0.96 7.91
C PHE A 297 6.87 0.31 7.49
N ALA A 298 7.01 1.24 8.42
CA ALA A 298 7.70 2.49 8.25
C ALA A 298 8.87 2.59 9.23
N ALA A 299 9.98 3.17 8.79
CA ALA A 299 11.12 3.49 9.64
C ALA A 299 11.58 4.93 9.43
N ILE A 300 11.78 5.66 10.53
CA ILE A 300 12.54 6.90 10.60
C ILE A 300 13.87 6.52 11.23
N ALA A 301 14.89 6.33 10.41
CA ALA A 301 16.13 5.66 10.81
C ALA A 301 17.38 6.37 10.29
N GLY A 302 18.55 5.93 10.74
CA GLY A 302 19.86 6.43 10.30
C GLY A 302 20.16 6.15 8.82
N ILE A 303 19.65 7.03 7.96
CA ILE A 303 19.97 7.15 6.53
C ILE A 303 20.27 8.61 6.19
N PRO A 304 21.04 8.91 5.12
CA PRO A 304 21.19 10.28 4.65
C PRO A 304 19.85 10.93 4.29
N GLU A 305 19.76 12.25 4.45
CA GLU A 305 18.58 13.01 4.03
C GLU A 305 18.36 12.92 2.52
N GLU A 306 17.10 13.10 2.08
CA GLU A 306 16.72 12.94 0.68
C GLU A 306 17.53 13.83 -0.28
N GLN A 307 17.90 15.06 0.14
CA GLN A 307 18.75 15.94 -0.67
C GLN A 307 20.16 15.39 -0.94
N ASP A 308 20.66 14.49 -0.08
CA ASP A 308 22.00 13.91 -0.17
C ASP A 308 21.99 12.51 -0.80
N LEU A 309 20.80 11.97 -1.12
CA LEU A 309 20.63 10.70 -1.80
C LEU A 309 20.56 10.86 -3.33
N ASP A 310 21.52 10.29 -4.06
CA ASP A 310 21.45 10.20 -5.53
C ASP A 310 20.64 8.97 -5.99
N CYS A 311 19.41 8.86 -5.49
CA CYS A 311 18.49 7.75 -5.78
C CYS A 311 17.40 8.10 -6.81
N ALA A 312 17.54 9.22 -7.52
CA ALA A 312 16.56 9.74 -8.48
C ALA A 312 16.22 8.77 -9.64
N ALA A 313 17.05 7.75 -9.87
CA ALA A 313 16.80 6.71 -10.87
C ALA A 313 15.92 5.55 -10.38
N ALA A 314 15.57 5.50 -9.09
CA ALA A 314 14.73 4.45 -8.52
C ALA A 314 13.28 4.61 -9.01
N ASN A 315 12.70 3.52 -9.54
CA ASN A 315 11.31 3.50 -10.03
C ASN A 315 10.37 2.73 -9.10
N THR A 316 10.93 2.06 -8.10
CA THR A 316 10.21 1.27 -7.09
C THR A 316 10.83 1.50 -5.71
N ALA A 317 10.09 1.18 -4.65
CA ALA A 317 10.63 1.22 -3.28
C ALA A 317 11.84 0.28 -3.12
N ALA A 318 11.81 -0.92 -3.72
CA ALA A 318 12.93 -1.85 -3.71
C ALA A 318 14.19 -1.28 -4.40
N ASP A 319 14.03 -0.58 -5.53
CA ASP A 319 15.16 0.10 -6.21
C ASP A 319 15.72 1.24 -5.34
N ARG A 320 14.83 1.97 -4.66
CA ARG A 320 15.23 3.05 -3.75
C ARG A 320 16.06 2.50 -2.59
N TYR A 321 15.62 1.42 -1.96
CA TYR A 321 16.38 0.79 -0.87
C TYR A 321 17.69 0.16 -1.36
N ALA A 322 17.71 -0.41 -2.57
CA ALA A 322 18.94 -0.88 -3.20
C ALA A 322 19.96 0.25 -3.41
N CYS A 323 19.50 1.44 -3.79
CA CYS A 323 20.34 2.62 -3.91
C CYS A 323 20.92 3.06 -2.56
N ILE A 324 20.09 3.18 -1.51
CA ILE A 324 20.57 3.53 -0.15
C ILE A 324 21.66 2.56 0.31
N LEU A 325 21.47 1.25 0.08
CA LEU A 325 22.40 0.21 0.53
C LEU A 325 23.69 0.14 -0.30
N ASN A 326 23.73 0.77 -1.47
CA ASN A 326 24.87 0.75 -2.36
C ASN A 326 25.95 1.73 -1.86
N GLU A 327 27.02 1.19 -1.26
CA GLU A 327 28.13 1.99 -0.70
C GLU A 327 28.84 2.90 -1.73
N GLU A 328 28.77 2.61 -3.03
CA GLU A 328 29.34 3.50 -4.05
C GLU A 328 28.45 4.72 -4.31
N GLN A 329 27.12 4.53 -4.27
CA GLN A 329 26.14 5.60 -4.48
C GLN A 329 25.86 6.38 -3.20
N THR A 330 25.89 5.69 -2.06
CA THR A 330 25.62 6.23 -0.73
C THR A 330 26.75 5.85 0.24
N PRO A 331 27.94 6.49 0.13
CA PRO A 331 29.10 6.15 0.96
C PRO A 331 28.87 6.30 2.47
N ALA A 332 27.96 7.17 2.88
CA ALA A 332 27.61 7.37 4.28
C ALA A 332 26.91 6.15 4.91
N MET A 333 26.28 5.30 4.10
CA MET A 333 25.69 4.04 4.57
C MET A 333 26.72 2.92 4.76
N LYS A 334 28.01 3.19 4.56
CA LYS A 334 29.08 2.23 4.78
C LYS A 334 29.43 2.16 6.25
N GLU A 335 29.37 0.97 6.84
CA GLU A 335 29.76 0.77 8.23
C GLU A 335 31.30 0.73 8.34
N VAL A 336 31.87 1.83 8.84
CA VAL A 336 33.30 1.96 9.11
C VAL A 336 33.45 2.54 10.51
N PRO A 337 34.29 1.97 11.39
CA PRO A 337 34.60 2.60 12.68
C PRO A 337 35.11 4.02 12.49
N ASN A 338 34.60 4.96 13.30
CA ASN A 338 34.96 6.37 13.26
C ASN A 338 36.45 6.52 13.58
N PRO A 339 37.27 7.06 12.65
CA PRO A 339 38.70 7.26 12.89
C PRO A 339 39.00 8.36 13.92
N ASP A 340 38.05 9.25 14.21
CA ASP A 340 38.24 10.33 15.18
C ASP A 340 38.14 9.84 16.64
N GLU A 341 37.52 8.67 16.85
CA GLU A 341 37.37 8.00 18.16
C GLU A 341 38.19 6.70 18.23
N ASP A 342 39.24 6.60 17.41
CA ASP A 342 40.07 5.41 17.31
C ASP A 342 40.66 5.04 18.68
N ASP A 343 40.44 3.79 19.11
CA ASP A 343 40.89 3.25 20.40
C ASP A 343 40.31 3.97 21.63
N GLU A 344 39.23 4.76 21.49
CA GLU A 344 38.43 5.29 22.60
C GLU A 344 37.34 4.31 23.04
N GLN A 345 36.86 4.42 24.29
CA GLN A 345 35.78 3.57 24.79
C GLN A 345 34.45 3.85 24.05
N THR A 346 34.24 5.09 23.61
CA THR A 346 33.04 5.52 22.89
C THR A 346 33.05 5.12 21.42
N GLN A 347 34.11 4.47 20.93
CA GLN A 347 34.28 4.19 19.50
C GLN A 347 33.03 3.55 18.90
N GLN A 348 32.57 4.18 17.83
CA GLN A 348 31.32 3.89 17.14
C GLN A 348 31.54 3.90 15.63
N LEU A 349 30.51 3.58 14.85
CA LEU A 349 30.58 3.71 13.40
C LEU A 349 30.62 5.19 13.00
N THR A 350 31.14 5.47 11.82
CA THR A 350 30.96 6.77 11.18
C THR A 350 29.46 6.96 10.93
N PRO A 351 28.86 8.10 11.32
CA PRO A 351 27.43 8.35 11.14
C PRO A 351 27.00 8.29 9.68
N ALA A 352 25.77 7.81 9.44
CA ALA A 352 25.12 7.91 8.14
C ALA A 352 24.59 9.32 7.88
N CYS A 353 24.23 10.03 8.94
CA CYS A 353 23.81 11.42 8.90
C CYS A 353 24.11 12.13 10.22
N ASP A 354 24.27 13.44 10.17
CA ASP A 354 24.58 14.30 11.30
C ASP A 354 23.81 15.62 11.13
N ALA A 355 22.82 15.85 12.01
CA ALA A 355 22.00 17.06 12.01
C ALA A 355 22.61 18.17 12.90
N GLY A 356 23.88 18.04 13.29
CA GLY A 356 24.60 18.96 14.14
C GLY A 356 24.13 18.90 15.59
N THR A 357 23.32 19.87 16.00
CA THR A 357 22.79 19.94 17.38
C THR A 357 21.46 19.18 17.55
N ALA A 358 21.01 18.50 16.51
CA ALA A 358 19.71 17.83 16.46
C ALA A 358 19.85 16.30 16.38
N GLY A 359 21.01 15.81 16.83
CA GLY A 359 21.40 14.41 16.95
C GLY A 359 22.07 13.79 15.72
N VAL A 360 22.63 12.59 15.92
CA VAL A 360 23.54 11.88 15.03
C VAL A 360 23.05 10.45 14.92
N ALA A 361 22.97 9.91 13.71
CA ALA A 361 22.48 8.55 13.51
C ALA A 361 23.45 7.68 12.69
N PHE A 362 23.53 6.41 13.07
CA PHE A 362 24.42 5.42 12.48
C PHE A 362 23.75 4.67 11.32
N PRO A 363 24.53 4.03 10.42
CA PRO A 363 23.95 3.35 9.26
C PRO A 363 22.95 2.25 9.64
N ALA A 364 21.65 2.50 9.45
CA ALA A 364 20.55 1.58 9.73
C ALA A 364 20.39 0.48 8.65
N ARG A 365 21.48 -0.21 8.32
CA ARG A 365 21.57 -1.10 7.15
C ARG A 365 20.63 -2.30 7.25
N ARG A 366 20.58 -2.99 8.39
CA ARG A 366 19.73 -4.18 8.57
C ARG A 366 18.24 -3.83 8.50
N ILE A 367 17.87 -2.66 8.99
CA ILE A 367 16.51 -2.11 8.85
C ILE A 367 16.19 -1.86 7.37
N VAL A 368 17.08 -1.18 6.62
CA VAL A 368 16.88 -0.91 5.18
C VAL A 368 16.90 -2.20 4.34
N GLU A 369 17.72 -3.19 4.69
CA GLU A 369 17.75 -4.52 4.05
C GLU A 369 16.43 -5.27 4.29
N THR A 370 15.86 -5.17 5.49
CA THR A 370 14.53 -5.72 5.80
C THR A 370 13.45 -5.03 4.96
N MET A 371 13.50 -3.69 4.86
CA MET A 371 12.58 -2.90 4.03
C MET A 371 12.71 -3.26 2.55
N GLN A 372 13.93 -3.47 2.04
CA GLN A 372 14.16 -3.99 0.69
C GLN A 372 13.54 -5.38 0.49
N GLY A 373 13.73 -6.29 1.44
CA GLY A 373 13.11 -7.61 1.43
C GLY A 373 11.59 -7.54 1.36
N LEU A 374 10.99 -6.66 2.16
CA LEU A 374 9.55 -6.41 2.23
C LEU A 374 9.00 -5.64 1.03
N ALA A 375 9.78 -4.81 0.36
CA ALA A 375 9.33 -4.03 -0.80
C ALA A 375 9.36 -4.81 -2.12
N ASN A 376 9.99 -5.98 -2.15
CA ASN A 376 9.94 -6.86 -3.30
C ASN A 376 8.47 -7.21 -3.61
N SER A 377 8.08 -7.10 -4.88
CA SER A 377 6.69 -7.13 -5.35
C SER A 377 5.86 -8.39 -5.01
N GLY A 378 6.46 -9.39 -4.36
CA GLY A 378 5.83 -10.64 -3.96
C GLY A 378 5.30 -10.70 -2.53
N THR A 379 5.65 -9.76 -1.65
CA THR A 379 5.22 -9.77 -0.24
C THR A 379 3.85 -9.12 -0.07
N GLY A 380 3.63 -7.92 -0.65
CA GLY A 380 2.41 -7.12 -0.50
C GLY A 380 2.47 -6.03 0.59
N VAL A 381 3.52 -6.02 1.41
CA VAL A 381 3.70 -5.07 2.53
C VAL A 381 3.96 -3.65 2.00
N GLY A 382 3.34 -2.65 2.61
CA GLY A 382 3.69 -1.25 2.36
C GLY A 382 4.93 -0.84 3.13
N THR A 383 5.94 -0.28 2.45
CA THR A 383 7.20 0.12 3.10
C THR A 383 7.48 1.61 2.92
N VAL A 384 8.01 2.25 3.96
CA VAL A 384 8.49 3.65 3.95
C VAL A 384 9.76 3.74 4.79
N VAL A 385 10.80 4.40 4.28
CA VAL A 385 12.02 4.67 5.07
C VAL A 385 12.41 6.12 4.85
N GLU A 386 12.58 6.85 5.95
CA GLU A 386 12.92 8.27 5.98
C GLU A 386 14.09 8.51 6.93
N SER A 387 14.81 9.61 6.72
CA SER A 387 15.96 9.97 7.57
C SER A 387 15.52 10.50 8.93
N ILE A 388 16.12 9.97 9.99
CA ILE A 388 15.98 10.50 11.35
C ILE A 388 16.71 11.83 11.56
N CYS A 389 17.69 12.17 10.73
CA CYS A 389 18.43 13.42 10.83
C CYS A 389 17.68 14.64 10.27
N ALA A 390 16.44 14.48 9.82
CA ALA A 390 15.64 15.60 9.36
C ALA A 390 15.43 16.66 10.47
N ASP A 391 15.39 17.93 10.07
CA ASP A 391 15.10 19.06 10.98
C ASP A 391 13.70 18.94 11.63
N ASP A 392 12.76 18.29 10.94
CA ASP A 392 11.39 18.04 11.37
C ASP A 392 10.87 16.73 10.77
N TYR A 393 10.04 16.00 11.52
CA TYR A 393 9.46 14.72 11.08
C TYR A 393 8.12 14.86 10.37
N ALA A 394 7.58 16.07 10.17
CA ALA A 394 6.36 16.24 9.40
C ALA A 394 6.42 15.61 7.99
N PRO A 395 7.48 15.77 7.17
CA PRO A 395 7.56 15.14 5.86
C PRO A 395 7.56 13.61 5.94
N ALA A 396 8.30 13.04 6.90
CA ALA A 396 8.37 11.60 7.10
C ALA A 396 7.00 11.04 7.50
N LEU A 397 6.33 11.70 8.44
CA LEU A 397 4.98 11.30 8.86
C LEU A 397 3.94 11.49 7.75
N ASN A 398 4.09 12.49 6.88
CA ASN A 398 3.23 12.63 5.71
C ASN A 398 3.35 11.42 4.79
N ALA A 399 4.57 10.98 4.46
CA ALA A 399 4.79 9.80 3.63
C ALA A 399 4.19 8.52 4.26
N ILE A 400 4.29 8.39 5.59
CA ILE A 400 3.70 7.27 6.34
C ILE A 400 2.18 7.33 6.30
N VAL A 401 1.59 8.50 6.59
CA VAL A 401 0.13 8.70 6.57
C VAL A 401 -0.40 8.51 5.16
N ASP A 402 0.28 8.98 4.12
CA ASP A 402 -0.09 8.74 2.72
C ASP A 402 -0.12 7.25 2.39
N ARG A 403 0.81 6.46 2.95
CA ARG A 403 0.82 5.01 2.75
C ARG A 403 -0.35 4.33 3.47
N ILE A 404 -0.67 4.76 4.69
CA ILE A 404 -1.84 4.30 5.45
C ILE A 404 -3.12 4.69 4.70
N ALA A 405 -3.23 5.94 4.27
CA ALA A 405 -4.35 6.48 3.52
C ALA A 405 -4.53 5.75 2.19
N ALA A 406 -3.46 5.44 1.47
CA ALA A 406 -3.54 4.63 0.25
C ALA A 406 -4.14 3.24 0.53
N ALA A 407 -3.77 2.59 1.64
CA ALA A 407 -4.38 1.32 2.05
C ALA A 407 -5.88 1.48 2.41
N LEU A 408 -6.27 2.60 3.01
CA LEU A 408 -7.66 2.92 3.33
C LEU A 408 -8.51 3.32 2.10
N ARG A 409 -7.90 4.02 1.12
CA ARG A 409 -8.54 4.51 -0.12
C ARG A 409 -8.83 3.42 -1.15
N GLN A 410 -8.20 2.25 -1.04
CA GLN A 410 -8.32 1.15 -2.02
C GLN A 410 -9.74 0.60 -2.20
N LEU A 411 -10.74 1.13 -1.51
CA LEU A 411 -12.16 0.84 -1.73
C LEU A 411 -12.82 1.70 -2.82
N CYS A 412 -12.30 2.89 -3.16
CA CYS A 412 -12.95 3.81 -4.11
C CYS A 412 -12.57 3.54 -5.58
N LEU A 413 -13.54 3.68 -6.49
CA LEU A 413 -13.33 3.46 -7.92
C LEU A 413 -12.79 4.73 -8.60
N PRO A 414 -11.81 4.60 -9.51
CA PRO A 414 -11.17 5.76 -10.14
C PRO A 414 -12.02 6.45 -11.20
N ARG A 415 -13.10 5.82 -11.66
CA ARG A 415 -13.96 6.31 -12.76
C ARG A 415 -15.36 5.70 -12.70
N PRO A 416 -16.40 6.40 -13.21
CA PRO A 416 -17.79 5.91 -13.18
C PRO A 416 -17.95 4.60 -13.93
N LEU A 417 -18.82 3.75 -13.41
CA LEU A 417 -19.23 2.50 -14.07
C LEU A 417 -20.64 2.63 -14.64
N ASN A 418 -20.85 1.98 -15.79
CA ASN A 418 -22.13 2.02 -16.48
C ASN A 418 -23.02 0.88 -15.99
N ARG A 419 -24.18 1.23 -15.43
CA ARG A 419 -25.25 0.27 -15.11
C ARG A 419 -26.01 -0.12 -16.38
N ASN A 420 -26.36 -1.40 -16.53
CA ASN A 420 -27.26 -1.90 -17.57
C ASN A 420 -28.74 -1.71 -17.16
N ALA A 421 -29.68 -2.13 -18.01
CA ALA A 421 -31.12 -2.04 -17.74
C ALA A 421 -31.59 -2.79 -16.47
N GLN A 422 -30.78 -3.72 -15.95
CA GLN A 422 -31.02 -4.45 -14.72
C GLN A 422 -30.34 -3.78 -13.51
N ASN A 423 -29.80 -2.57 -13.65
CA ASN A 423 -29.04 -1.85 -12.62
C ASN A 423 -27.77 -2.59 -12.15
N LEU A 424 -27.16 -3.39 -13.03
CA LEU A 424 -25.91 -4.11 -12.79
C LEU A 424 -24.77 -3.46 -13.58
N VAL A 425 -23.54 -3.48 -13.06
CA VAL A 425 -22.36 -3.04 -13.82
C VAL A 425 -21.61 -4.24 -14.39
N GLY A 426 -20.95 -4.07 -15.53
CA GLY A 426 -20.16 -5.11 -16.22
C GLY A 426 -18.84 -5.44 -15.54
N CYS A 427 -18.88 -5.66 -14.23
CA CYS A 427 -17.75 -6.00 -13.40
C CYS A 427 -18.08 -7.22 -12.53
N GLU A 428 -17.05 -7.94 -12.12
CA GLU A 428 -17.14 -9.07 -11.21
C GLU A 428 -16.32 -8.78 -9.96
N VAL A 429 -16.87 -9.16 -8.81
CA VAL A 429 -16.13 -9.26 -7.56
C VAL A 429 -15.80 -10.72 -7.34
N ARG A 430 -14.51 -11.03 -7.23
CA ARG A 430 -14.01 -12.38 -6.96
C ARG A 430 -13.31 -12.40 -5.61
N GLU A 431 -13.72 -13.31 -4.75
CA GLU A 431 -13.13 -13.48 -3.43
C GLU A 431 -12.29 -14.74 -3.38
N VAL A 432 -10.99 -14.59 -3.22
CA VAL A 432 -10.12 -15.69 -2.79
C VAL A 432 -10.48 -16.01 -1.34
N GLN A 433 -10.95 -17.23 -1.09
CA GLN A 433 -11.37 -17.66 0.23
C GLN A 433 -10.20 -17.66 1.23
N PRO A 434 -10.47 -17.46 2.53
CA PRO A 434 -9.45 -17.62 3.56
C PRO A 434 -8.99 -19.07 3.65
N GLU A 435 -7.89 -19.31 4.35
CA GLU A 435 -7.37 -20.68 4.53
C GLU A 435 -8.44 -21.60 5.17
N GLY A 436 -8.64 -22.78 4.58
CA GLY A 436 -9.68 -23.73 5.00
C GLY A 436 -11.11 -23.38 4.55
N GLY A 437 -11.33 -22.23 3.91
CA GLY A 437 -12.62 -21.84 3.32
C GLY A 437 -12.86 -22.46 1.95
N THR A 438 -14.13 -22.72 1.62
CA THR A 438 -14.57 -23.19 0.29
C THR A 438 -15.80 -22.40 -0.17
N CYS A 439 -15.96 -22.22 -1.47
CA CYS A 439 -17.11 -21.54 -2.08
C CYS A 439 -18.43 -22.22 -1.74
N ALA A 440 -18.44 -23.55 -1.68
CA ALA A 440 -19.62 -24.34 -1.32
C ALA A 440 -20.17 -24.02 0.08
N THR A 441 -19.33 -23.54 0.99
CA THR A 441 -19.70 -23.21 2.37
C THR A 441 -19.59 -21.73 2.70
N ALA A 442 -19.08 -20.91 1.77
CA ALA A 442 -18.76 -19.50 2.01
C ALA A 442 -20.00 -18.66 2.36
N GLY A 443 -21.16 -19.03 1.80
CA GLY A 443 -22.42 -18.32 2.00
C GLY A 443 -22.29 -16.83 1.64
N ARG A 444 -23.04 -15.95 2.32
CA ARG A 444 -22.83 -14.48 2.28
C ARG A 444 -22.91 -13.88 0.86
N GLY A 445 -23.59 -14.52 -0.06
CA GLY A 445 -23.63 -14.08 -1.46
C GLY A 445 -22.43 -14.51 -2.31
N ARG A 446 -21.63 -15.50 -1.89
CA ARG A 446 -20.64 -16.16 -2.75
C ARG A 446 -21.31 -17.33 -3.47
N GLU A 447 -21.04 -17.48 -4.76
CA GLU A 447 -21.51 -18.62 -5.54
C GLU A 447 -20.86 -19.91 -5.05
N GLU A 448 -21.62 -21.01 -4.98
CA GLU A 448 -21.16 -22.29 -4.41
C GLU A 448 -20.04 -22.95 -5.23
N VAL A 449 -19.90 -22.57 -6.51
CA VAL A 449 -18.92 -23.14 -7.43
C VAL A 449 -17.72 -22.21 -7.55
N ALA A 450 -16.54 -22.71 -7.23
CA ALA A 450 -15.30 -21.99 -7.41
C ALA A 450 -15.03 -21.71 -8.90
N VAL A 451 -14.66 -20.48 -9.22
CA VAL A 451 -14.30 -20.05 -10.59
C VAL A 451 -12.88 -20.51 -10.93
N THR A 452 -11.99 -20.50 -9.93
CA THR A 452 -10.61 -20.97 -10.03
C THR A 452 -10.04 -21.25 -8.63
N THR A 453 -8.78 -21.64 -8.56
CA THR A 453 -8.00 -21.72 -7.32
C THR A 453 -6.74 -20.88 -7.43
N GLU A 454 -6.38 -20.17 -6.36
CA GLU A 454 -5.20 -19.30 -6.26
C GLU A 454 -4.48 -19.59 -4.96
N ASP A 455 -3.16 -19.87 -5.02
CA ASP A 455 -2.35 -20.24 -3.86
C ASP A 455 -2.96 -21.39 -3.02
N GLY A 456 -3.62 -22.34 -3.69
CA GLY A 456 -4.32 -23.45 -3.06
C GLY A 456 -5.67 -23.10 -2.42
N ARG A 457 -6.15 -21.86 -2.53
CA ARG A 457 -7.42 -21.37 -1.99
C ARG A 457 -8.46 -21.22 -3.10
N GLU A 458 -9.73 -21.55 -2.82
CA GLU A 458 -10.81 -21.40 -3.82
C GLU A 458 -11.13 -19.92 -4.07
N VAL A 459 -11.45 -19.57 -5.32
CA VAL A 459 -11.86 -18.22 -5.70
C VAL A 459 -13.34 -18.25 -6.07
N CYS A 460 -14.16 -17.57 -5.28
CA CYS A 460 -15.61 -17.52 -5.46
C CYS A 460 -16.01 -16.25 -6.18
N ARG A 461 -16.98 -16.34 -7.08
CA ARG A 461 -17.67 -15.15 -7.57
C ARG A 461 -18.64 -14.66 -6.50
N VAL A 462 -18.66 -13.36 -6.23
CA VAL A 462 -19.64 -12.74 -5.33
C VAL A 462 -20.81 -12.22 -6.17
N THR A 463 -22.02 -12.57 -5.75
CA THR A 463 -23.28 -12.13 -6.36
C THR A 463 -23.37 -10.61 -6.36
N GLN A 464 -23.53 -10.03 -7.54
CA GLN A 464 -23.84 -8.62 -7.70
C GLN A 464 -25.33 -8.39 -7.48
N LEU A 465 -25.66 -7.37 -6.70
CA LEU A 465 -27.02 -6.90 -6.48
C LEU A 465 -27.29 -5.66 -7.33
N PRO A 466 -28.48 -5.55 -7.94
CA PRO A 466 -28.92 -4.34 -8.65
C PRO A 466 -28.81 -3.11 -7.76
N SER A 467 -28.13 -2.05 -8.20
CA SER A 467 -28.04 -0.79 -7.45
C SER A 467 -28.71 0.36 -8.18
N ASP A 468 -29.68 1.00 -7.53
CA ASP A 468 -30.40 2.16 -8.04
C ASP A 468 -30.36 3.27 -6.99
N PRO A 469 -29.74 4.43 -7.27
CA PRO A 469 -29.69 5.56 -6.36
C PRO A 469 -31.05 6.01 -5.81
N SER A 470 -32.12 5.82 -6.59
CA SER A 470 -33.49 6.18 -6.18
C SER A 470 -34.14 5.14 -5.24
N ALA A 471 -33.67 3.89 -5.30
CA ALA A 471 -34.18 2.78 -4.49
C ALA A 471 -33.39 2.60 -3.18
N GLY A 472 -32.17 3.14 -3.10
CA GLY A 472 -31.28 3.00 -1.95
C GLY A 472 -30.51 1.68 -1.94
N VAL A 473 -29.94 1.33 -0.77
CA VAL A 473 -29.11 0.13 -0.62
C VAL A 473 -29.92 -1.15 -0.92
N PRO A 474 -29.47 -2.02 -1.84
CA PRO A 474 -30.22 -3.20 -2.22
C PRO A 474 -30.35 -4.22 -1.08
N GLN A 475 -31.44 -5.00 -1.11
CA GLN A 475 -31.69 -6.08 -0.16
C GLN A 475 -31.11 -7.40 -0.67
N GLY A 476 -30.56 -8.23 0.22
CA GLY A 476 -29.98 -9.52 -0.11
C GLY A 476 -28.58 -9.67 0.46
N LEU A 477 -27.86 -10.70 0.00
CA LEU A 477 -26.45 -10.92 0.31
C LEU A 477 -25.65 -10.84 -0.98
N GLY A 478 -24.80 -9.84 -1.10
CA GLY A 478 -23.93 -9.64 -2.25
C GLY A 478 -23.18 -8.31 -2.21
N TRP A 479 -22.55 -7.98 -3.32
CA TRP A 479 -21.93 -6.67 -3.54
C TRP A 479 -22.77 -5.81 -4.47
N PHE A 480 -22.60 -4.50 -4.45
CA PHE A 480 -23.27 -3.58 -5.35
C PHE A 480 -22.37 -2.39 -5.69
N TYR A 481 -22.58 -1.80 -6.86
CA TYR A 481 -21.91 -0.56 -7.26
C TYR A 481 -22.59 0.62 -6.56
N ASP A 482 -21.83 1.34 -5.75
CA ASP A 482 -22.32 2.39 -4.87
C ASP A 482 -21.70 3.73 -5.27
N ASP A 483 -22.56 4.67 -5.65
CA ASP A 483 -22.25 6.05 -6.03
C ASP A 483 -23.28 7.03 -5.45
N PHE A 484 -24.03 6.59 -4.42
CA PHE A 484 -25.19 7.34 -3.92
C PHE A 484 -25.35 7.32 -2.41
N THR A 485 -24.74 6.37 -1.69
CA THR A 485 -24.90 6.33 -0.23
C THR A 485 -24.12 7.48 0.42
N PRO A 486 -24.63 8.08 1.51
CA PRO A 486 -23.89 9.07 2.28
C PRO A 486 -22.53 8.56 2.76
N GLU A 487 -22.44 7.27 3.09
CA GLU A 487 -21.22 6.59 3.47
C GLU A 487 -20.18 6.61 2.34
N THR A 488 -20.61 6.36 1.10
CA THR A 488 -19.73 6.42 -0.08
C THR A 488 -19.38 7.85 -0.46
N ALA A 489 -20.34 8.78 -0.42
CA ALA A 489 -20.09 10.20 -0.67
C ALA A 489 -19.04 10.78 0.30
N GLY A 490 -19.10 10.39 1.57
CA GLY A 490 -18.09 10.75 2.57
C GLY A 490 -16.77 9.99 2.41
N ALA A 491 -16.82 8.69 2.14
CA ALA A 491 -15.62 7.86 2.02
C ALA A 491 -14.84 8.04 0.72
N CYS A 492 -15.46 8.60 -0.32
CA CYS A 492 -14.83 8.83 -1.62
C CYS A 492 -14.89 10.31 -2.04
N SER A 493 -15.04 11.23 -1.08
CA SER A 493 -15.17 12.69 -1.31
C SER A 493 -14.00 13.30 -2.09
N PHE A 494 -12.82 12.69 -1.99
CA PHE A 494 -11.60 13.10 -2.68
C PHE A 494 -11.63 12.83 -4.19
N ASN A 495 -12.49 11.92 -4.67
CA ASN A 495 -12.76 11.75 -6.09
C ASN A 495 -14.06 12.51 -6.43
N PRO A 496 -14.10 13.40 -7.44
CA PRO A 496 -15.35 14.04 -7.88
C PRO A 496 -16.49 13.05 -8.16
N GLU A 497 -16.15 11.82 -8.52
CA GLU A 497 -17.12 10.79 -8.88
C GLU A 497 -17.68 9.99 -7.69
N GLN A 498 -17.08 10.11 -6.49
CA GLN A 498 -17.59 9.60 -5.22
C GLN A 498 -18.25 8.20 -5.26
N GLN A 499 -17.46 7.18 -5.58
CA GLN A 499 -17.98 5.85 -5.91
C GLN A 499 -17.08 4.72 -5.43
N ARG A 500 -17.68 3.55 -5.15
CA ARG A 500 -16.97 2.35 -4.72
C ARG A 500 -17.73 1.05 -4.99
N VAL A 501 -17.07 -0.06 -4.70
CA VAL A 501 -17.71 -1.36 -4.51
C VAL A 501 -18.13 -1.48 -3.05
N SER A 502 -19.43 -1.68 -2.81
CA SER A 502 -20.00 -1.86 -1.47
C SER A 502 -20.57 -3.27 -1.30
N PHE A 503 -20.66 -3.74 -0.06
CA PHE A 503 -21.31 -5.01 0.29
C PHE A 503 -22.53 -4.75 1.17
N THR A 504 -23.58 -5.54 0.98
CA THR A 504 -24.74 -5.52 1.89
C THR A 504 -24.37 -6.14 3.24
N VAL A 505 -25.08 -5.76 4.30
CA VAL A 505 -24.86 -6.30 5.65
C VAL A 505 -24.93 -7.83 5.66
N GLY A 506 -23.88 -8.48 6.16
CA GLY A 506 -23.73 -9.94 6.18
C GLY A 506 -23.11 -10.54 4.91
N ALA A 507 -22.79 -9.71 3.91
CA ALA A 507 -22.09 -10.08 2.68
C ALA A 507 -20.66 -9.51 2.61
N GLU A 508 -20.17 -8.90 3.68
CA GLU A 508 -18.79 -8.42 3.77
C GLU A 508 -17.82 -9.60 3.67
N PRO A 509 -16.68 -9.48 2.96
CA PRO A 509 -15.61 -10.49 2.93
C PRO A 509 -15.12 -10.88 4.34
N LEU A 510 -14.66 -12.13 4.50
CA LEU A 510 -14.05 -12.54 5.78
C LEU A 510 -12.61 -12.06 5.85
N THR A 511 -12.10 -11.93 7.07
CA THR A 511 -10.67 -11.82 7.34
C THR A 511 -9.87 -12.88 6.55
N GLY A 512 -8.76 -12.47 5.95
CA GLY A 512 -7.85 -13.36 5.21
C GLY A 512 -8.37 -13.74 3.82
N ALA A 513 -9.56 -13.27 3.44
CA ALA A 513 -10.05 -13.33 2.08
C ALA A 513 -9.50 -12.14 1.27
N ARG A 514 -9.12 -12.38 0.01
CA ARG A 514 -8.69 -11.32 -0.90
C ARG A 514 -9.79 -11.03 -1.90
N VAL A 515 -10.16 -9.76 -2.04
CA VAL A 515 -11.16 -9.38 -3.04
C VAL A 515 -10.47 -8.83 -4.28
N ARG A 516 -10.85 -9.37 -5.43
CA ARG A 516 -10.49 -8.86 -6.74
C ARG A 516 -11.71 -8.23 -7.37
N PHE A 517 -11.53 -7.00 -7.82
CA PHE A 517 -12.51 -6.36 -8.66
C PHE A 517 -12.03 -6.42 -10.11
N GLU A 518 -12.82 -7.02 -10.98
CA GLU A 518 -12.51 -7.23 -12.39
C GLU A 518 -13.60 -6.57 -13.25
N CYS A 519 -13.29 -5.43 -13.85
CA CYS A 519 -14.21 -4.76 -14.78
C CYS A 519 -13.88 -5.05 -16.23
N LEU A 520 -14.90 -5.41 -17.00
CA LEU A 520 -14.84 -5.57 -18.45
C LEU A 520 -15.82 -4.58 -19.08
N GLN A 521 -15.51 -3.28 -18.98
CA GLN A 521 -16.29 -2.23 -19.64
C GLN A 521 -15.39 -1.38 -20.53
N THR A 522 -15.86 -1.07 -21.74
CA THR A 522 -15.29 -0.04 -22.58
C THR A 522 -15.22 1.25 -21.78
N ALA A 523 -14.04 1.87 -21.71
CA ALA A 523 -13.95 3.20 -21.16
C ALA A 523 -14.94 4.09 -21.91
N PRO A 524 -15.88 4.75 -21.23
CA PRO A 524 -16.67 5.76 -21.91
C PRO A 524 -15.66 6.77 -22.49
N PRO A 525 -15.77 7.12 -23.78
CA PRO A 525 -14.95 8.18 -24.34
C PRO A 525 -15.19 9.47 -23.55
N GLN A 526 -14.30 10.46 -23.70
CA GLN A 526 -14.48 11.78 -23.08
C GLN A 526 -15.62 12.57 -23.78
N ASP A 527 -15.95 12.21 -25.03
CA ASP A 527 -17.09 12.72 -25.82
C ASP A 527 -18.07 11.61 -26.27
N VAL A 528 -19.35 11.93 -26.43
CA VAL A 528 -20.42 10.97 -26.80
C VAL A 528 -20.03 10.19 -28.05
N ASP A 529 -20.05 8.85 -27.93
CA ASP A 529 -19.62 7.92 -28.97
C ASP A 529 -20.17 6.51 -28.75
N ILE A 530 -19.88 5.59 -29.68
CA ILE A 530 -20.16 4.17 -29.56
C ILE A 530 -19.61 3.62 -28.23
N GLY A 531 -20.48 3.09 -27.38
CA GLY A 531 -20.17 2.56 -26.03
C GLY A 531 -20.38 3.53 -24.87
N TRP A 532 -20.84 4.76 -25.12
CA TRP A 532 -21.18 5.75 -24.10
C TRP A 532 -22.50 5.39 -23.36
N PRO A 533 -22.66 5.64 -22.04
CA PRO A 533 -23.88 5.32 -21.29
C PRO A 533 -25.12 6.13 -21.71
N CYS A 534 -26.28 5.49 -21.83
CA CYS A 534 -27.51 6.22 -22.12
C CYS A 534 -27.91 7.12 -20.94
N THR A 535 -28.30 8.37 -21.22
CA THR A 535 -28.75 9.33 -20.19
C THR A 535 -30.24 9.15 -19.84
N SER A 536 -30.99 8.49 -20.73
CA SER A 536 -32.34 7.93 -20.54
C SER A 536 -32.63 6.94 -21.70
N ASP A 537 -33.68 6.10 -21.57
CA ASP A 537 -34.07 5.02 -22.50
C ASP A 537 -34.22 5.41 -24.00
N ALA A 538 -34.02 6.67 -24.39
CA ALA A 538 -34.23 7.15 -25.75
C ALA A 538 -33.19 8.15 -26.30
N LEU A 539 -32.15 8.58 -25.58
CA LEU A 539 -31.34 9.73 -26.02
C LEU A 539 -29.83 9.57 -25.78
N CYS A 540 -29.08 9.49 -26.88
CA CYS A 540 -27.62 9.52 -26.98
C CYS A 540 -27.12 10.92 -27.34
N ASP A 541 -27.67 11.96 -26.69
CA ASP A 541 -27.38 13.36 -27.02
C ASP A 541 -25.93 13.75 -26.61
N PRO A 542 -25.19 14.51 -27.46
CA PRO A 542 -23.82 14.96 -27.17
C PRO A 542 -23.76 15.96 -26.00
N ASN A 543 -22.61 16.01 -25.29
CA ASN A 543 -22.37 17.06 -24.29
C ASN A 543 -22.48 18.45 -24.96
N PRO A 544 -23.34 19.37 -24.46
CA PRO A 544 -23.52 20.69 -25.04
C PRO A 544 -22.25 21.53 -25.20
N ASP A 545 -21.24 21.30 -24.35
CA ASP A 545 -19.96 22.03 -24.42
C ASP A 545 -19.12 21.68 -25.67
N ASN A 546 -19.42 20.54 -26.32
CA ASN A 546 -18.75 20.09 -27.55
C ASN A 546 -19.45 20.61 -28.83
N CYS A 547 -20.51 21.40 -28.65
CA CYS A 547 -21.32 21.93 -29.74
C CYS A 547 -20.93 23.37 -30.05
N LEU A 548 -20.97 23.73 -31.33
CA LEU A 548 -20.75 25.10 -31.76
C LEU A 548 -21.96 25.97 -31.36
N GLU A 549 -21.70 27.26 -31.10
CA GLU A 549 -22.75 28.19 -30.71
C GLU A 549 -23.87 28.24 -31.77
N GLY A 550 -25.08 27.83 -31.36
CA GLY A 550 -26.26 27.79 -32.24
C GLY A 550 -26.60 26.41 -32.80
N GLU A 551 -25.80 25.38 -32.56
CA GLU A 551 -26.12 24.00 -32.94
C GLU A 551 -27.24 23.41 -32.04
N ALA A 552 -28.05 22.54 -32.63
CA ALA A 552 -29.03 21.72 -31.93
C ALA A 552 -28.34 20.59 -31.16
N VAL A 553 -28.68 20.46 -29.89
CA VAL A 553 -28.06 19.55 -28.92
C VAL A 553 -28.94 18.39 -28.48
N THR A 554 -30.24 18.47 -28.77
CA THR A 554 -31.19 17.41 -28.41
C THR A 554 -31.71 16.74 -29.66
N THR A 555 -31.99 15.44 -29.57
CA THR A 555 -32.60 14.68 -30.67
C THR A 555 -33.86 15.37 -31.22
N ALA A 556 -34.72 15.92 -30.37
CA ALA A 556 -35.92 16.66 -30.81
C ALA A 556 -35.61 17.96 -31.58
N ALA A 557 -34.51 18.64 -31.26
CA ALA A 557 -34.05 19.82 -31.99
C ALA A 557 -33.33 19.43 -33.30
N CYS A 558 -32.62 18.30 -33.29
CA CYS A 558 -31.97 17.72 -34.47
C CYS A 558 -32.99 17.19 -35.49
N GLU A 559 -34.10 16.59 -35.05
CA GLU A 559 -35.21 16.20 -35.93
C GLU A 559 -35.85 17.40 -36.65
N ALA A 560 -35.85 18.58 -36.00
CA ALA A 560 -36.42 19.81 -36.54
C ALA A 560 -35.51 20.50 -37.57
N ASP A 561 -34.18 20.39 -37.41
CA ASP A 561 -33.18 20.86 -38.37
C ASP A 561 -31.94 19.92 -38.39
N PRO A 562 -31.98 18.85 -39.20
CA PRO A 562 -30.89 17.86 -39.26
C PRO A 562 -29.55 18.44 -39.72
N THR A 563 -29.57 19.60 -40.40
CA THR A 563 -28.36 20.25 -40.91
C THR A 563 -27.63 21.10 -39.88
N ASN A 564 -28.24 21.33 -38.72
CA ASN A 564 -27.69 22.09 -37.61
C ASN A 564 -27.52 21.22 -36.35
N CYS A 565 -27.51 19.90 -36.50
CA CYS A 565 -27.37 18.97 -35.38
C CYS A 565 -25.89 18.78 -34.99
N CYS A 566 -25.58 19.06 -33.72
CA CYS A 566 -24.24 18.90 -33.16
C CYS A 566 -23.76 17.44 -33.24
N GLU A 567 -24.65 16.49 -32.95
CA GLU A 567 -24.34 15.05 -32.99
C GLU A 567 -23.92 14.61 -34.40
N THR A 568 -24.69 15.00 -35.42
CA THR A 568 -24.41 14.66 -36.82
C THR A 568 -23.02 15.14 -37.23
N ARG A 569 -22.66 16.40 -36.93
CA ARG A 569 -21.33 16.93 -37.24
C ARG A 569 -20.21 16.15 -36.54
N ILE A 570 -20.35 15.89 -35.24
CA ILE A 570 -19.35 15.15 -34.44
C ILE A 570 -19.15 13.74 -35.01
N LEU A 571 -20.25 13.07 -35.36
CA LEU A 571 -20.22 11.73 -35.93
C LEU A 571 -19.68 11.74 -37.38
N GLU A 572 -19.96 12.75 -38.19
CA GLU A 572 -19.42 12.91 -39.55
C GLU A 572 -17.91 13.09 -39.51
N GLU A 573 -17.42 13.98 -38.65
CA GLU A 573 -15.99 14.22 -38.46
C GLU A 573 -15.24 12.95 -38.00
N ARG A 574 -15.90 12.11 -37.20
CA ARG A 574 -15.30 10.90 -36.61
C ARG A 574 -15.37 9.66 -37.50
N TYR A 575 -16.48 9.49 -38.23
CA TYR A 575 -16.80 8.25 -38.94
C TYR A 575 -16.91 8.37 -40.45
N ASP A 576 -16.99 9.59 -40.99
CA ASP A 576 -17.07 9.86 -42.45
C ASP A 576 -18.22 9.07 -43.11
N ARG A 577 -19.45 9.23 -42.60
CA ARG A 577 -20.67 8.52 -43.05
C ARG A 577 -21.85 9.46 -43.24
N ASP A 578 -22.74 9.12 -44.18
CA ASP A 578 -23.91 9.94 -44.54
C ASP A 578 -25.18 9.69 -43.68
N ASN A 579 -25.31 8.51 -43.06
CA ASN A 579 -26.44 8.13 -42.21
C ASN A 579 -25.94 7.85 -40.79
N LEU A 580 -25.94 8.89 -39.95
CA LEU A 580 -25.37 8.91 -38.61
C LEU A 580 -26.47 9.10 -37.57
N GLU A 581 -26.66 8.09 -36.74
CA GLU A 581 -27.61 8.10 -35.64
C GLU A 581 -27.09 7.15 -34.56
N LEU A 582 -26.92 7.64 -33.33
CA LEU A 582 -26.69 6.79 -32.17
C LEU A 582 -28.03 6.37 -31.58
N VAL A 583 -28.20 5.07 -31.40
CA VAL A 583 -29.35 4.49 -30.70
C VAL A 583 -28.91 3.94 -29.36
N CYS A 584 -29.73 4.16 -28.33
CA CYS A 584 -29.51 3.51 -27.04
C CYS A 584 -29.90 2.03 -27.15
N VAL A 585 -28.95 1.13 -26.94
CA VAL A 585 -29.22 -0.30 -26.83
C VAL A 585 -29.54 -0.62 -25.39
N THR A 586 -30.81 -0.94 -25.12
CA THR A 586 -31.35 -1.13 -23.77
C THR A 586 -30.65 -2.24 -23.00
N GLU A 587 -30.24 -3.33 -23.67
CA GLU A 587 -29.59 -4.47 -23.01
C GLU A 587 -28.22 -4.11 -22.40
N THR A 588 -27.43 -3.32 -23.13
CA THR A 588 -26.10 -2.88 -22.68
C THR A 588 -26.13 -1.51 -22.00
N ASN A 589 -27.25 -0.79 -22.11
CA ASN A 589 -27.43 0.61 -21.74
C ASN A 589 -26.33 1.52 -22.32
N THR A 590 -25.95 1.27 -23.57
CA THR A 590 -24.94 2.06 -24.27
C THR A 590 -25.41 2.53 -25.64
N CYS A 591 -24.88 3.68 -26.06
CA CYS A 591 -25.07 4.26 -27.38
C CYS A 591 -24.34 3.44 -28.44
N GLN A 592 -25.03 3.03 -29.49
CA GLN A 592 -24.47 2.28 -30.61
C GLN A 592 -24.83 2.96 -31.93
N LEU A 593 -23.94 2.91 -32.91
CA LEU A 593 -24.16 3.54 -34.22
C LEU A 593 -25.05 2.65 -35.08
N THR A 594 -26.13 3.20 -35.66
CA THR A 594 -27.01 2.42 -36.56
C THR A 594 -26.28 1.95 -37.84
N CYS A 595 -26.76 0.84 -38.40
CA CYS A 595 -26.25 0.27 -39.64
C CYS A 595 -27.31 -0.55 -40.36
N GLU A 596 -27.08 -0.82 -41.64
CA GLU A 596 -27.82 -1.79 -42.46
C GLU A 596 -26.90 -2.93 -42.94
N SER A 597 -25.58 -2.71 -42.91
CA SER A 597 -24.57 -3.70 -43.29
C SER A 597 -23.22 -3.43 -42.64
N ASN A 598 -22.35 -4.46 -42.63
CA ASN A 598 -20.98 -4.35 -42.10
C ASN A 598 -20.13 -3.25 -42.73
N VAL A 599 -20.46 -2.80 -43.95
CA VAL A 599 -19.70 -1.76 -44.65
C VAL A 599 -19.92 -0.38 -44.04
N GLN A 600 -21.06 -0.17 -43.39
CA GLN A 600 -21.37 1.05 -42.67
C GLN A 600 -20.67 1.09 -41.31
N CYS A 601 -20.24 -0.04 -40.74
CA CYS A 601 -19.61 -0.01 -39.43
C CYS A 601 -18.14 0.47 -39.47
N PRO A 602 -17.69 1.22 -38.44
CA PRO A 602 -16.30 1.61 -38.30
C PRO A 602 -15.37 0.39 -38.31
N GLY A 603 -14.10 0.60 -38.63
CA GLY A 603 -13.10 -0.47 -38.64
C GLY A 603 -13.10 -1.27 -37.33
N GLY A 604 -13.31 -2.59 -37.43
CA GLY A 604 -13.39 -3.49 -36.27
C GLY A 604 -14.80 -3.72 -35.72
N PHE A 605 -15.84 -3.11 -36.28
CA PHE A 605 -17.24 -3.33 -35.91
C PHE A 605 -18.00 -4.10 -37.01
N ALA A 606 -19.06 -4.81 -36.62
CA ALA A 606 -19.96 -5.55 -37.48
C ALA A 606 -21.39 -5.07 -37.23
N CYS A 607 -22.19 -5.05 -38.29
CA CYS A 607 -23.59 -4.71 -38.19
C CYS A 607 -24.35 -5.91 -37.63
N PHE A 608 -25.06 -5.70 -36.52
CA PHE A 608 -25.77 -6.73 -35.80
C PHE A 608 -27.22 -6.31 -35.61
N ASP A 609 -28.13 -7.23 -35.95
CA ASP A 609 -29.56 -7.11 -35.71
C ASP A 609 -29.90 -8.10 -34.58
N GLU A 610 -30.10 -7.56 -33.39
CA GLU A 610 -30.32 -8.37 -32.19
C GLU A 610 -31.69 -9.05 -32.20
N ASN A 611 -32.72 -8.35 -32.68
CA ASN A 611 -34.11 -8.78 -32.61
C ASN A 611 -34.66 -9.34 -33.93
N GLU A 612 -33.85 -9.36 -34.99
CA GLU A 612 -34.25 -9.65 -36.38
C GLU A 612 -35.43 -8.76 -36.84
N ASP A 613 -35.57 -7.58 -36.26
CA ASP A 613 -36.68 -6.65 -36.50
C ASP A 613 -36.34 -5.56 -37.53
N GLY A 614 -35.10 -5.59 -38.05
CA GLY A 614 -34.58 -4.63 -39.01
C GLY A 614 -33.86 -3.44 -38.39
N THR A 615 -33.74 -3.38 -37.05
CA THR A 615 -33.04 -2.31 -36.33
C THR A 615 -31.62 -2.76 -36.00
N SER A 616 -30.70 -2.63 -36.96
CA SER A 616 -29.32 -3.08 -36.78
C SER A 616 -28.39 -1.95 -36.31
N TYR A 617 -27.42 -2.31 -35.49
CA TYR A 617 -26.41 -1.39 -34.95
C TYR A 617 -25.00 -2.01 -34.97
N CYS A 618 -23.99 -1.14 -34.98
CA CYS A 618 -22.60 -1.53 -35.09
C CYS A 618 -22.07 -2.02 -33.74
N VAL A 619 -21.90 -3.33 -33.60
CA VAL A 619 -21.27 -3.94 -32.44
C VAL A 619 -19.84 -4.33 -32.75
N ASN A 620 -18.98 -4.34 -31.74
CA ASN A 620 -17.65 -4.91 -31.90
C ASN A 620 -17.75 -6.44 -31.73
N PRO A 621 -17.56 -7.26 -32.79
CA PRO A 621 -17.67 -8.72 -32.73
C PRO A 621 -16.54 -9.37 -31.92
N THR A 622 -15.52 -8.60 -31.50
CA THR A 622 -14.50 -9.07 -30.55
C THR A 622 -14.83 -8.74 -29.10
N CYS A 623 -15.83 -7.88 -28.82
CA CYS A 623 -16.29 -7.59 -27.47
C CYS A 623 -17.59 -8.34 -27.09
N THR A 624 -18.17 -9.20 -27.95
CA THR A 624 -19.33 -10.04 -27.59
C THR A 624 -18.89 -11.13 -26.61
N LEU A 625 -19.25 -10.95 -25.34
CA LEU A 625 -19.10 -11.94 -24.28
C LEU A 625 -20.08 -13.10 -24.53
N ASN A 626 -19.56 -14.33 -24.45
CA ASN A 626 -20.38 -15.48 -24.05
C ASN A 626 -20.70 -15.39 -22.56
#